data_AF-A0A6J0TI10-F1
#
_entry.id   AF-A0A6J0TI10-F1
#
_cell.length_a   1.000
_cell.length_b   1.000
_cell.length_c   1.000
_cell.angle_alpha   90.00
_cell.angle_beta   90.00
_cell.angle_gamma   90.00
#
_symmetry.space_group_name_H-M   'P 1'
#
loop_
_entity.id
_entity.type
_entity.pdbx_description
1 polymer ?
#
loop_
_entity_poly.entity_id
_entity_poly.type
_entity_poly.pdbx_seq_one_letter_code
_entity_poly.pdbx_strand_id
1 'polypeptide(L)'
;MRSKASPLPSSMLHSLKPSLDKVCHNSYYCWARSIQRRLIATMKTWLILLCLATTGIPSFSWEVADGKLRVAGTPSLPQDPGRTNANTKDEAGIWNFFKRAWGEFLDFVKRTSDKENEVDDESINPKQEATPLSDTSNEIKGEAATPAYTQNTDDEYFFELPKCVNATEMAVRAPTTAEPVTTPTTAVPTTCPPQKCPPLRINPWAACTNSTPEDNTKLAEALTEFTVRFYKTATRHKSRDSNFVFSPLSISTMLSNLLLGTCDETKDRLEKLLSYPKEFTCVHKALKAFSKSEALTSANAIFYQPALKLESDFRNLSKAYYQTELLPLTNNSNQAVFDINAWVNRHTGGKIKKLLDDLDSDAQMVLLNAVYFHSKWKNVFKLENTKREYFYRANLPRIKVPMMMSKKYPVASYMDHYLGAKVGRFQMSHGMSLVIIVPRALSQNLSEVEDKLSGPVFQSMMAKLETIPFKPTIVSLPKFKVDSSQDLMEIIGAMDYGFFFDANLCGISREEEVAVSGAQHRAVIQISEEGVEAAAATQVSLARSANFFEVQQPFLFSLWKDKTAPLFLGRISDPQSQ
;
A
#
# COMPACT_ATOMS: atom_id res chain seq x y z
N MET A 1 62.47 12.16 63.87
CA MET A 1 61.73 12.67 65.06
C MET A 1 60.26 12.84 64.69
N ARG A 2 59.39 12.13 65.42
CA ARG A 2 57.89 12.15 65.53
C ARG A 2 57.03 12.56 64.30
N SER A 3 56.24 11.66 63.67
CA SER A 3 54.88 11.11 64.02
C SER A 3 53.76 12.17 63.98
N LYS A 4 52.54 12.03 63.44
CA LYS A 4 51.66 10.95 62.89
C LYS A 4 50.43 11.67 62.25
N ALA A 5 49.92 11.26 61.08
CA ALA A 5 48.68 10.48 60.84
C ALA A 5 47.30 11.15 61.11
N SER A 6 46.41 10.99 60.12
CA SER A 6 44.98 11.42 59.92
C SER A 6 43.95 10.74 60.88
N PRO A 7 42.62 10.61 60.58
CA PRO A 7 41.48 11.55 60.40
C PRO A 7 40.20 11.20 61.26
N LEU A 8 39.13 12.03 61.19
CA LEU A 8 37.66 11.80 61.46
C LEU A 8 37.16 11.06 62.75
N PRO A 9 35.96 11.40 63.28
CA PRO A 9 34.82 10.51 63.02
C PRO A 9 33.41 11.16 62.96
N SER A 10 32.50 10.43 62.33
CA SER A 10 31.04 10.59 62.29
C SER A 10 30.36 9.77 63.40
N SER A 11 29.33 10.29 64.06
CA SER A 11 28.20 9.55 64.72
C SER A 11 27.50 10.47 65.75
N MET A 12 26.20 10.42 66.05
CA MET A 12 24.96 9.92 65.45
C MET A 12 23.84 10.32 66.44
N LEU A 13 22.62 10.59 65.95
CA LEU A 13 21.28 10.31 66.56
C LEU A 13 20.94 11.00 67.92
N HIS A 14 19.75 11.49 68.25
CA HIS A 14 18.35 11.33 67.79
C HIS A 14 17.57 12.50 68.46
N SER A 15 16.62 13.20 67.80
CA SER A 15 15.16 13.06 67.98
C SER A 15 14.56 14.47 68.16
N LEU A 16 13.83 15.06 67.20
CA LEU A 16 12.37 15.00 67.05
C LEU A 16 11.90 15.63 65.71
N LYS A 17 10.73 15.17 65.26
CA LYS A 17 10.10 15.21 63.93
C LYS A 17 9.39 16.55 63.52
N PRO A 18 8.87 16.65 62.26
CA PRO A 18 8.72 17.87 61.44
C PRO A 18 7.27 18.37 61.21
N SER A 19 7.14 19.58 60.64
CA SER A 19 5.95 20.18 59.99
C SER A 19 6.44 21.53 59.40
N LEU A 20 6.56 21.80 58.10
CA LEU A 20 5.59 21.78 57.02
C LEU A 20 6.34 21.60 55.68
N ASP A 21 6.17 20.44 55.06
CA ASP A 21 6.28 20.31 53.60
C ASP A 21 5.34 19.17 53.20
N LYS A 22 4.09 19.55 52.88
CA LYS A 22 3.11 18.74 52.14
C LYS A 22 1.83 19.56 51.95
N VAL A 23 1.80 20.46 50.97
CA VAL A 23 0.71 20.58 49.99
C VAL A 23 1.27 21.30 48.76
N CYS A 24 1.76 20.55 47.78
CA CYS A 24 1.74 20.93 46.35
C CYS A 24 2.20 19.75 45.49
N HIS A 25 1.46 18.64 45.57
CA HIS A 25 1.40 17.68 44.45
C HIS A 25 0.09 17.92 43.72
N ASN A 26 0.09 18.88 42.78
CA ASN A 26 -0.77 18.80 41.61
C ASN A 26 -0.20 19.65 40.46
N SER A 27 0.34 18.97 39.45
CA SER A 27 1.22 19.53 38.41
C SER A 27 0.48 20.18 37.23
N TYR A 28 -0.67 20.82 37.46
CA TYR A 28 -1.42 21.55 36.40
C TYR A 28 -1.31 23.08 36.52
N TYR A 29 -1.27 23.63 37.74
CA TYR A 29 -1.29 25.08 37.94
C TYR A 29 0.04 25.79 37.64
N CYS A 30 1.18 25.16 37.95
CA CYS A 30 2.50 25.73 37.59
C CYS A 30 2.78 25.68 36.08
N TRP A 31 2.21 24.69 35.38
CA TRP A 31 2.35 24.55 33.92
C TRP A 31 1.49 25.59 33.18
N ALA A 32 0.27 25.83 33.64
CA ALA A 32 -0.65 26.83 33.08
C ALA A 32 -0.10 28.27 33.20
N ARG A 33 0.51 28.63 34.34
CA ARG A 33 1.11 29.97 34.54
C ARG A 33 2.34 30.22 33.65
N SER A 34 3.12 29.17 33.36
CA SER A 34 4.26 29.24 32.44
C SER A 34 3.81 29.42 30.99
N ILE A 35 2.73 28.73 30.59
CA ILE A 35 2.13 28.85 29.25
C ILE A 35 1.45 30.20 29.05
N GLN A 36 0.72 30.72 30.04
CA GLN A 36 0.13 32.06 29.96
C GLN A 36 1.19 33.15 29.79
N ARG A 37 2.29 33.10 30.52
CA ARG A 37 3.37 34.09 30.39
C ARG A 37 4.07 34.01 29.02
N ARG A 38 4.23 32.80 28.46
CA ARG A 38 4.78 32.61 27.11
C ARG A 38 3.81 33.05 26.01
N LEU A 39 2.51 32.80 26.16
CA LEU A 39 1.46 33.24 25.23
C LEU A 39 1.33 34.77 25.19
N ILE A 40 1.36 35.42 26.36
CA ILE A 40 1.29 36.90 26.46
C ILE A 40 2.54 37.54 25.87
N ALA A 41 3.72 36.95 26.07
CA ALA A 41 4.96 37.44 25.47
C ALA A 41 4.93 37.29 23.94
N THR A 42 4.46 36.16 23.41
CA THR A 42 4.32 35.94 21.95
C THR A 42 3.25 36.83 21.32
N MET A 43 2.16 37.11 22.03
CA MET A 43 1.13 38.04 21.55
C MET A 43 1.64 39.47 21.48
N LYS A 44 2.45 39.92 22.45
CA LYS A 44 3.07 41.25 22.41
C LYS A 44 4.03 41.39 21.23
N THR A 45 4.86 40.39 20.93
CA THR A 45 5.74 40.43 19.75
C THR A 45 4.97 40.42 18.44
N TRP A 46 3.90 39.64 18.36
CA TRP A 46 3.02 39.62 17.18
C TRP A 46 2.28 40.94 16.97
N LEU A 47 1.81 41.59 18.03
CA LEU A 47 1.17 42.91 17.94
C LEU A 47 2.14 44.02 17.53
N ILE A 48 3.39 43.99 18.01
CA ILE A 48 4.43 44.94 17.60
C ILE A 48 4.79 44.74 16.12
N LEU A 49 4.93 43.49 15.66
CA LEU A 49 5.17 43.19 14.24
C LEU A 49 3.97 43.56 13.34
N LEU A 50 2.74 43.43 13.85
CA LEU A 50 1.53 43.85 13.15
C LEU A 50 1.46 45.38 13.03
N CYS A 51 1.82 46.12 14.09
CA CYS A 51 1.91 47.58 14.06
C CYS A 51 3.00 48.08 13.11
N LEU A 52 4.16 47.42 13.06
CA LEU A 52 5.23 47.75 12.12
C LEU A 52 4.85 47.45 10.66
N ALA A 53 3.94 46.50 10.43
CA ALA A 53 3.45 46.15 9.10
C ALA A 53 2.30 47.04 8.60
N THR A 54 1.56 47.70 9.51
CA THR A 54 0.45 48.60 9.15
C THR A 54 0.85 50.07 9.06
N THR A 55 1.97 50.47 9.69
CA THR A 55 2.62 51.75 9.38
C THR A 55 3.48 51.57 8.14
N GLY A 56 2.90 51.78 6.95
CA GLY A 56 3.61 51.74 5.69
C GLY A 56 4.79 52.73 5.67
N ILE A 57 6.00 52.23 5.89
CA ILE A 57 7.24 52.95 5.59
C ILE A 57 7.65 52.53 4.18
N PRO A 58 7.69 53.45 3.20
CA PRO A 58 8.13 53.11 1.85
C PRO A 58 9.62 52.74 1.87
N SER A 59 9.96 51.69 1.11
CA SER A 59 11.31 51.19 0.91
C SER A 59 12.21 52.28 0.30
N PHE A 60 13.07 52.92 1.09
CA PHE A 60 14.16 53.74 0.56
C PHE A 60 15.38 52.86 0.29
N SER A 61 15.87 52.87 -0.95
CA SER A 61 17.20 52.34 -1.29
C SER A 61 18.26 53.34 -0.84
N TRP A 62 19.22 52.88 -0.05
CA TRP A 62 20.35 53.67 0.44
C TRP A 62 21.61 53.30 -0.35
N GLU A 63 22.37 54.29 -0.81
CA GLU A 63 23.74 54.08 -1.29
C GLU A 63 24.73 54.71 -0.30
N VAL A 64 25.87 54.03 -0.10
CA VAL A 64 26.97 54.50 0.74
C VAL A 64 28.08 55.02 -0.16
N ALA A 65 28.26 56.33 -0.16
CA ALA A 65 29.46 56.99 -0.70
C ALA A 65 30.04 57.89 0.41
N ASP A 66 31.35 57.79 0.63
CA ASP A 66 32.13 58.60 1.59
C ASP A 66 31.56 58.64 3.02
N GLY A 67 31.17 57.48 3.55
CA GLY A 67 30.91 57.29 4.97
C GLY A 67 29.67 58.01 5.54
N LYS A 68 28.77 58.54 4.70
CA LYS A 68 27.47 59.09 5.14
C LYS A 68 26.32 58.66 4.22
N LEU A 69 25.22 58.20 4.84
CA LEU A 69 23.98 57.74 4.20
C LEU A 69 23.20 58.91 3.58
N ARG A 70 22.80 58.81 2.32
CA ARG A 70 21.86 59.73 1.64
C ARG A 70 20.80 58.98 0.83
N VAL A 71 19.63 59.61 0.65
CA VAL A 71 18.45 59.08 -0.06
C VAL A 71 18.52 59.47 -1.55
N ALA A 72 18.38 58.50 -2.46
CA ALA A 72 18.44 58.70 -3.90
C ALA A 72 17.11 59.26 -4.46
N GLY A 73 17.17 60.30 -5.29
CA GLY A 73 16.02 60.89 -6.00
C GLY A 73 15.80 60.27 -7.38
N THR A 74 14.54 60.05 -7.77
CA THR A 74 14.13 59.52 -9.08
C THR A 74 13.83 60.64 -10.10
N PRO A 75 14.17 60.47 -11.40
CA PRO A 75 13.74 61.36 -12.47
C PRO A 75 12.38 60.94 -13.09
N SER A 76 11.88 61.80 -13.97
CA SER A 76 10.48 62.15 -14.24
C SER A 76 9.79 61.54 -15.49
N LEU A 77 8.44 61.49 -15.42
CA LEU A 77 7.38 61.61 -16.47
C LEU A 77 7.05 60.42 -17.42
N PRO A 78 5.84 60.36 -18.06
CA PRO A 78 4.67 61.27 -18.03
C PRO A 78 3.28 60.64 -17.76
N GLN A 79 2.29 61.54 -17.64
CA GLN A 79 0.85 61.41 -17.40
C GLN A 79 0.05 60.76 -18.55
N ASP A 80 -1.09 60.10 -18.24
CA ASP A 80 -2.46 60.52 -18.67
C ASP A 80 -3.58 59.68 -17.97
N PRO A 81 -4.89 60.04 -18.01
CA PRO A 81 -5.70 60.16 -16.80
C PRO A 81 -6.92 59.23 -16.81
N GLY A 82 -7.40 58.87 -15.61
CA GLY A 82 -8.64 58.10 -15.54
C GLY A 82 -9.14 57.88 -14.14
N ARG A 83 -10.18 58.66 -13.79
CA ARG A 83 -11.26 58.29 -12.87
C ARG A 83 -11.03 58.54 -11.36
N THR A 84 -11.41 59.76 -10.97
CA THR A 84 -12.26 60.13 -9.81
C THR A 84 -12.08 59.39 -8.47
N ASN A 85 -11.57 60.13 -7.49
CA ASN A 85 -11.71 59.89 -6.06
C ASN A 85 -13.17 59.90 -5.60
N ALA A 86 -13.58 58.85 -4.90
CA ALA A 86 -14.63 58.90 -3.89
C ALA A 86 -14.48 57.70 -2.93
N ASN A 87 -13.95 57.94 -1.72
CA ASN A 87 -14.47 57.40 -0.44
C ASN A 87 -13.52 57.68 0.73
N THR A 88 -13.45 58.93 1.17
CA THR A 88 -13.01 59.31 2.53
C THR A 88 -14.14 59.14 3.55
N LYS A 89 -14.88 58.02 3.49
CA LYS A 89 -15.95 57.68 4.46
C LYS A 89 -15.75 56.34 5.19
N ASP A 90 -14.75 55.53 4.86
CA ASP A 90 -14.56 54.22 5.50
C ASP A 90 -13.59 54.21 6.71
N GLU A 91 -12.72 55.21 6.88
CA GLU A 91 -11.79 55.22 8.04
C GLU A 91 -12.51 55.43 9.38
N ALA A 92 -13.58 56.24 9.41
CA ALA A 92 -14.38 56.46 10.60
C ALA A 92 -15.22 55.23 10.98
N GLY A 93 -15.66 54.44 9.99
CA GLY A 93 -16.39 53.19 10.20
C GLY A 93 -15.49 52.11 10.81
N ILE A 94 -14.26 52.01 10.33
CA ILE A 94 -13.26 51.06 10.83
C ILE A 94 -12.88 51.39 12.28
N TRP A 95 -12.64 52.67 12.60
CA TRP A 95 -12.34 53.07 13.98
C TRP A 95 -13.50 52.83 14.95
N ASN A 96 -14.74 53.08 14.53
CA ASN A 96 -15.91 52.78 15.36
C ASN A 96 -16.13 51.28 15.55
N PHE A 97 -15.84 50.46 14.54
CA PHE A 97 -15.87 49.00 14.66
C PHE A 97 -14.83 48.49 15.66
N PHE A 98 -13.59 48.98 15.59
CA PHE A 98 -12.54 48.61 16.54
C PHE A 98 -12.85 49.06 17.97
N LYS A 99 -13.44 50.25 18.14
CA LYS A 99 -13.85 50.75 19.46
C LYS A 99 -14.95 49.87 20.07
N ARG A 100 -15.89 49.40 19.26
CA ARG A 100 -16.98 48.50 19.69
C ARG A 100 -16.46 47.10 20.02
N ALA A 101 -15.61 46.53 19.17
CA ALA A 101 -14.99 45.22 19.39
C ALA A 101 -14.09 45.22 20.64
N TRP A 102 -13.41 46.33 20.92
CA TRP A 102 -12.62 46.50 22.15
C TRP A 102 -13.50 46.58 23.40
N GLY A 103 -14.64 47.29 23.33
CA GLY A 103 -15.63 47.32 24.41
C GLY A 103 -16.22 45.94 24.71
N GLU A 104 -16.63 45.20 23.67
CA GLU A 104 -17.18 43.85 23.81
C GLU A 104 -16.15 42.86 24.39
N PHE A 105 -14.87 43.00 24.02
CA PHE A 105 -13.79 42.20 24.58
C PHE A 105 -13.52 42.53 26.07
N LEU A 106 -13.50 43.81 26.44
CA LEU A 106 -13.33 44.20 27.84
C LEU A 106 -14.50 43.74 28.70
N ASP A 107 -15.73 43.80 28.20
CA ASP A 107 -16.91 43.27 28.89
C ASP A 107 -16.87 41.75 29.04
N PHE A 108 -16.34 41.03 28.05
CA PHE A 108 -16.13 39.59 28.13
C PHE A 108 -15.11 39.24 29.22
N VAL A 109 -13.97 39.95 29.25
CA VAL A 109 -12.92 39.77 30.26
C VAL A 109 -13.44 40.10 31.68
N LYS A 110 -14.30 41.12 31.80
CA LYS A 110 -14.92 41.49 33.08
C LYS A 110 -15.93 40.44 33.56
N ARG A 111 -16.78 39.92 32.66
CA ARG A 111 -17.73 38.83 32.98
C ARG A 111 -17.06 37.51 33.36
N THR A 112 -15.86 37.25 32.84
CA THR A 112 -15.06 36.08 33.26
C THR A 112 -14.38 36.28 34.61
N SER A 113 -14.15 37.53 35.02
CA SER A 113 -13.57 37.87 36.32
C SER A 113 -14.61 37.90 37.46
N ASP A 114 -15.86 38.26 37.15
CA ASP A 114 -16.93 38.35 38.14
C ASP A 114 -17.58 36.99 38.45
N LYS A 115 -17.32 35.93 37.65
CA LYS A 115 -17.82 34.56 37.88
C LYS A 115 -16.93 33.68 38.77
N GLU A 116 -15.81 34.17 39.27
CA GLU A 116 -14.89 33.43 40.17
C GLU A 116 -14.98 33.88 41.65
N ASN A 117 -15.89 34.79 42.03
CA ASN A 117 -15.97 35.36 43.39
C ASN A 117 -17.30 35.10 44.12
N GLU A 118 -18.01 34.01 43.83
CA GLU A 118 -19.24 33.68 44.56
C GLU A 118 -19.40 32.17 44.77
N VAL A 119 -18.60 31.58 45.67
CA VAL A 119 -18.99 30.45 46.52
C VAL A 119 -18.11 30.47 47.77
N ASP A 120 -18.71 30.65 48.95
CA ASP A 120 -18.45 29.89 50.19
C ASP A 120 -19.33 30.48 51.31
N ASP A 121 -20.35 29.74 51.79
CA ASP A 121 -20.40 29.19 53.15
C ASP A 121 -21.72 28.40 53.43
N GLU A 122 -21.64 27.51 54.44
CA GLU A 122 -22.70 26.83 55.23
C GLU A 122 -23.06 25.33 55.01
N SER A 123 -22.30 24.48 55.74
CA SER A 123 -22.76 23.64 56.88
C SER A 123 -23.25 22.15 56.74
N ILE A 124 -22.39 21.23 57.26
CA ILE A 124 -22.57 20.18 58.31
C ILE A 124 -23.71 19.09 58.25
N ASN A 125 -23.29 17.87 57.84
CA ASN A 125 -23.39 16.51 58.50
C ASN A 125 -24.73 15.71 58.63
N PRO A 126 -24.76 14.40 59.03
CA PRO A 126 -24.76 13.17 58.17
C PRO A 126 -25.90 12.16 58.49
N LYS A 127 -26.02 11.01 57.77
CA LYS A 127 -26.42 9.68 58.32
C LYS A 127 -26.51 8.52 57.29
N GLN A 128 -25.99 7.35 57.75
CA GLN A 128 -26.43 5.92 57.61
C GLN A 128 -26.72 5.35 56.19
N GLU A 129 -26.41 4.09 55.84
CA GLU A 129 -26.30 2.85 56.63
C GLU A 129 -25.57 1.73 55.85
N ALA A 130 -25.16 0.68 56.55
CA ALA A 130 -24.28 -0.41 56.10
C ALA A 130 -25.00 -1.78 56.01
N THR A 131 -24.27 -2.74 55.40
CA THR A 131 -24.19 -4.21 55.69
C THR A 131 -25.32 -5.18 55.25
N PRO A 132 -25.10 -6.54 55.19
CA PRO A 132 -23.84 -7.35 55.15
C PRO A 132 -23.86 -8.63 54.25
N LEU A 133 -22.73 -9.36 54.34
CA LEU A 133 -22.31 -10.69 53.86
C LEU A 133 -23.16 -11.93 54.28
N SER A 134 -22.95 -13.06 53.57
CA SER A 134 -22.61 -14.41 54.13
C SER A 134 -22.18 -15.36 52.99
N ASP A 135 -20.93 -15.82 52.92
CA ASP A 135 -20.38 -17.09 53.45
C ASP A 135 -21.06 -18.38 52.95
N THR A 136 -20.29 -19.24 52.27
CA THR A 136 -19.85 -20.54 52.84
C THR A 136 -18.83 -21.27 51.95
N SER A 137 -17.86 -21.83 52.68
CA SER A 137 -16.69 -22.64 52.34
C SER A 137 -16.98 -24.03 51.75
N ASN A 138 -16.03 -24.58 51.00
CA ASN A 138 -15.36 -25.85 51.37
C ASN A 138 -14.08 -26.09 50.56
N GLU A 139 -12.96 -26.10 51.27
CA GLU A 139 -11.68 -26.73 50.90
C GLU A 139 -11.70 -28.21 51.31
N ILE A 140 -10.91 -29.06 50.64
CA ILE A 140 -9.97 -30.04 51.25
C ILE A 140 -9.03 -30.63 50.17
N LYS A 141 -7.73 -30.39 50.39
CA LYS A 141 -6.48 -31.21 50.21
C LYS A 141 -6.28 -32.00 48.90
N GLY A 142 -5.16 -31.81 48.17
CA GLY A 142 -3.80 -32.35 48.44
C GLY A 142 -3.61 -33.61 47.56
N GLU A 143 -2.52 -33.94 46.86
CA GLU A 143 -1.09 -33.66 46.94
C GLU A 143 -0.45 -34.22 45.63
N ALA A 144 0.82 -33.90 45.35
CA ALA A 144 1.52 -34.11 44.08
C ALA A 144 1.97 -35.56 43.79
N ALA A 145 1.99 -35.94 42.49
CA ALA A 145 2.97 -36.85 41.88
C ALA A 145 2.85 -36.87 40.34
N THR A 146 3.94 -36.59 39.62
CA THR A 146 4.22 -37.10 38.26
C THR A 146 4.72 -38.56 38.37
N PRO A 147 4.72 -39.44 37.33
CA PRO A 147 4.95 -39.15 35.90
C PRO A 147 4.13 -40.03 34.90
N ALA A 148 4.46 -39.87 33.61
CA ALA A 148 4.36 -40.83 32.50
C ALA A 148 3.39 -40.50 31.34
N TYR A 149 3.98 -40.62 30.16
CA TYR A 149 3.41 -40.62 28.81
C TYR A 149 2.26 -41.61 28.63
N THR A 150 1.20 -41.19 27.93
CA THR A 150 0.53 -41.98 26.90
C THR A 150 -0.26 -41.06 25.96
N GLN A 151 -0.10 -41.31 24.66
CA GLN A 151 -0.85 -40.76 23.54
C GLN A 151 -2.30 -41.26 23.55
N ASN A 152 -3.21 -40.44 23.03
CA ASN A 152 -4.46 -40.80 22.33
C ASN A 152 -4.70 -39.63 21.33
N THR A 153 -4.70 -39.80 20.00
CA THR A 153 -5.77 -40.36 19.12
C THR A 153 -7.12 -39.66 19.37
N ASP A 154 -7.93 -39.22 18.42
CA ASP A 154 -7.94 -39.06 16.96
C ASP A 154 -9.19 -38.17 16.74
N ASP A 155 -9.20 -37.25 15.78
CA ASP A 155 -10.44 -36.71 15.21
C ASP A 155 -10.10 -36.05 13.86
N GLU A 156 -9.84 -36.90 12.85
CA GLU A 156 -9.83 -36.54 11.44
C GLU A 156 -11.26 -36.62 10.88
N TYR A 157 -11.84 -35.46 10.57
CA TYR A 157 -13.05 -35.38 9.75
C TYR A 157 -12.71 -35.64 8.29
N PHE A 158 -12.92 -36.89 7.85
CA PHE A 158 -13.01 -37.25 6.43
C PHE A 158 -14.32 -36.71 5.83
N PHE A 159 -14.22 -35.88 4.79
CA PHE A 159 -15.35 -35.58 3.90
C PHE A 159 -15.15 -36.35 2.58
N GLU A 160 -16.07 -37.26 2.29
CA GLU A 160 -16.10 -38.09 1.08
C GLU A 160 -16.22 -37.26 -0.21
N LEU A 161 -15.42 -37.61 -1.22
CA LEU A 161 -15.55 -37.17 -2.61
C LEU A 161 -16.75 -37.83 -3.32
N PRO A 162 -17.36 -37.22 -4.35
CA PRO A 162 -18.55 -37.75 -5.00
C PRO A 162 -18.22 -39.00 -5.84
N LYS A 163 -18.95 -40.10 -5.59
CA LYS A 163 -18.91 -41.33 -6.38
C LYS A 163 -19.66 -41.16 -7.71
N CYS A 164 -18.99 -41.42 -8.82
CA CYS A 164 -19.61 -41.54 -10.15
C CYS A 164 -20.54 -42.76 -10.17
N VAL A 165 -21.82 -42.56 -10.48
CA VAL A 165 -22.83 -43.61 -10.65
C VAL A 165 -22.90 -43.99 -12.13
N ASN A 166 -22.59 -45.24 -12.47
CA ASN A 166 -22.95 -45.82 -13.76
C ASN A 166 -24.33 -46.46 -13.64
N ALA A 167 -25.26 -45.99 -14.46
CA ALA A 167 -26.54 -46.64 -14.71
C ALA A 167 -26.39 -47.62 -15.87
N THR A 168 -26.64 -48.91 -15.63
CA THR A 168 -27.17 -49.82 -16.64
C THR A 168 -27.85 -51.02 -15.97
N GLU A 169 -28.95 -51.43 -16.59
CA GLU A 169 -30.04 -52.25 -16.07
C GLU A 169 -29.77 -53.76 -15.94
N MET A 170 -30.60 -54.36 -15.07
CA MET A 170 -31.22 -55.69 -15.12
C MET A 170 -30.47 -56.97 -14.67
N ALA A 171 -30.88 -57.38 -13.47
CA ALA A 171 -31.58 -58.65 -13.15
C ALA A 171 -30.81 -59.94 -12.79
N VAL A 172 -31.32 -60.56 -11.71
CA VAL A 172 -31.40 -62.01 -11.35
C VAL A 172 -30.44 -62.57 -10.28
N ARG A 173 -31.07 -62.93 -9.14
CA ARG A 173 -30.86 -64.01 -8.13
C ARG A 173 -29.61 -64.11 -7.24
N ALA A 174 -29.94 -64.64 -6.05
CA ALA A 174 -29.16 -64.94 -4.85
C ALA A 174 -28.15 -66.11 -5.00
N PRO A 175 -27.28 -66.36 -3.98
CA PRO A 175 -25.95 -66.94 -4.16
C PRO A 175 -25.84 -68.43 -3.81
N THR A 176 -24.84 -69.11 -4.39
CA THR A 176 -24.29 -70.35 -3.83
C THR A 176 -22.79 -70.49 -4.16
N THR A 177 -21.99 -70.38 -3.10
CA THR A 177 -20.80 -71.16 -2.72
C THR A 177 -19.93 -71.80 -3.81
N ALA A 178 -18.67 -71.35 -3.91
CA ALA A 178 -17.45 -72.17 -3.77
C ALA A 178 -16.22 -71.39 -4.26
N GLU A 179 -15.23 -71.18 -3.40
CA GLU A 179 -13.88 -70.75 -3.81
C GLU A 179 -13.19 -71.85 -4.63
N PRO A 180 -12.29 -71.46 -5.54
CA PRO A 180 -10.91 -71.94 -5.36
C PRO A 180 -9.83 -70.87 -5.61
N VAL A 181 -8.76 -71.05 -4.84
CA VAL A 181 -7.47 -70.35 -4.82
C VAL A 181 -6.88 -70.13 -6.22
N THR A 182 -6.51 -68.88 -6.54
CA THR A 182 -5.56 -68.55 -7.61
C THR A 182 -4.61 -67.42 -7.20
N THR A 183 -3.38 -67.54 -7.71
CA THR A 183 -2.13 -66.76 -7.54
C THR A 183 -2.24 -65.23 -7.57
N PRO A 184 -1.29 -64.49 -6.97
CA PRO A 184 -1.31 -63.03 -6.95
C PRO A 184 -0.96 -62.46 -8.33
N THR A 185 -1.98 -62.02 -9.06
CA THR A 185 -1.81 -61.19 -10.24
C THR A 185 -1.45 -59.78 -9.78
N THR A 186 -0.25 -59.34 -10.16
CA THR A 186 0.23 -57.96 -10.00
C THR A 186 -0.80 -57.00 -10.59
N ALA A 187 -1.46 -56.22 -9.74
CA ALA A 187 -2.36 -55.16 -10.18
C ALA A 187 -1.53 -54.08 -10.87
N VAL A 188 -1.70 -53.95 -12.19
CA VAL A 188 -1.25 -52.79 -12.95
C VAL A 188 -2.01 -51.58 -12.40
N PRO A 189 -1.34 -50.47 -12.03
CA PRO A 189 -2.04 -49.26 -11.64
C PRO A 189 -2.91 -48.84 -12.82
N THR A 190 -4.23 -48.77 -12.59
CA THR A 190 -5.17 -48.27 -13.59
C THR A 190 -4.91 -46.78 -13.71
N THR A 191 -4.04 -46.40 -14.64
CA THR A 191 -3.86 -45.02 -15.05
C THR A 191 -5.19 -44.57 -15.64
N CYS A 192 -5.75 -43.47 -15.12
CA CYS A 192 -6.86 -42.80 -15.79
C CYS A 192 -6.45 -42.57 -17.24
N PRO A 193 -7.27 -42.95 -18.23
CA PRO A 193 -6.94 -42.69 -19.62
C PRO A 193 -6.76 -41.18 -19.80
N PRO A 194 -5.71 -40.73 -20.52
CA PRO A 194 -5.47 -39.31 -20.75
C PRO A 194 -6.74 -38.72 -21.35
N GLN A 195 -7.23 -37.65 -20.73
CA GLN A 195 -8.49 -37.00 -21.08
C GLN A 195 -8.35 -36.47 -22.51
N LYS A 196 -8.77 -37.28 -23.49
CA LYS A 196 -8.57 -36.98 -24.91
C LYS A 196 -9.23 -35.64 -25.23
N CYS A 197 -8.44 -34.73 -25.79
CA CYS A 197 -8.89 -33.40 -26.22
C CYS A 197 -10.15 -33.55 -27.08
N PRO A 198 -11.20 -32.74 -26.86
CA PRO A 198 -12.36 -32.73 -27.74
C PRO A 198 -11.91 -32.47 -29.19
N PRO A 199 -12.40 -33.24 -30.18
CA PRO A 199 -11.99 -33.05 -31.57
C PRO A 199 -12.41 -31.66 -32.07
N LEU A 200 -11.46 -30.93 -32.65
CA LEU A 200 -11.63 -29.63 -33.33
C LEU A 200 -12.46 -28.61 -32.53
N ARG A 201 -11.84 -27.93 -31.56
CA ARG A 201 -12.37 -26.61 -31.18
C ARG A 201 -12.17 -25.65 -32.35
N ILE A 202 -13.27 -25.32 -33.03
CA ILE A 202 -13.43 -24.01 -33.68
C ILE A 202 -12.91 -23.00 -32.65
N ASN A 203 -11.87 -22.23 -33.00
CA ASN A 203 -11.21 -21.27 -32.11
C ASN A 203 -12.20 -20.72 -31.07
N PRO A 204 -12.11 -21.13 -29.78
CA PRO A 204 -13.13 -20.81 -28.79
C PRO A 204 -13.24 -19.29 -28.56
N TRP A 205 -12.24 -18.54 -29.01
CA TRP A 205 -12.18 -17.08 -29.02
C TRP A 205 -12.76 -16.46 -30.29
N ALA A 206 -13.84 -17.05 -30.84
CA ALA A 206 -14.51 -16.62 -32.07
C ALA A 206 -14.67 -15.08 -32.16
N ALA A 207 -14.56 -14.58 -33.39
CA ALA A 207 -14.11 -13.24 -33.80
C ALA A 207 -14.67 -12.02 -33.02
N CYS A 208 -14.11 -11.73 -31.84
CA CYS A 208 -14.10 -10.36 -31.36
C CYS A 208 -13.31 -9.53 -32.38
N THR A 209 -13.90 -8.54 -33.05
CA THR A 209 -13.20 -7.70 -34.06
C THR A 209 -12.36 -6.62 -33.38
N ASN A 210 -12.93 -5.88 -32.43
CA ASN A 210 -12.25 -4.89 -31.58
C ASN A 210 -12.87 -4.89 -30.18
N SER A 211 -12.07 -4.59 -29.15
CA SER A 211 -12.58 -4.39 -27.79
C SER A 211 -13.34 -3.07 -27.69
N THR A 212 -14.44 -3.06 -26.95
CA THR A 212 -15.29 -1.89 -26.68
C THR A 212 -14.87 -1.17 -25.40
N PRO A 213 -15.35 0.07 -25.14
CA PRO A 213 -15.20 0.71 -23.84
C PRO A 213 -15.81 -0.09 -22.68
N GLU A 214 -16.89 -0.83 -22.93
CA GLU A 214 -17.51 -1.71 -21.93
C GLU A 214 -16.59 -2.88 -21.57
N ASP A 215 -15.94 -3.50 -22.57
CA ASP A 215 -14.93 -4.55 -22.34
C ASP A 215 -13.76 -4.02 -21.51
N ASN A 216 -13.35 -2.78 -21.74
CA ASN A 216 -12.30 -2.14 -20.96
C ASN A 216 -12.72 -1.95 -19.50
N THR A 217 -13.97 -1.58 -19.24
CA THR A 217 -14.53 -1.48 -17.89
C THR A 217 -14.59 -2.86 -17.21
N LYS A 218 -15.10 -3.89 -17.90
CA LYS A 218 -15.13 -5.27 -17.40
C LYS A 218 -13.73 -5.76 -17.02
N LEU A 219 -12.75 -5.51 -17.89
CA LEU A 219 -11.36 -5.87 -17.62
C LEU A 219 -10.78 -5.09 -16.43
N ALA A 220 -11.06 -3.79 -16.32
CA ALA A 220 -10.61 -2.96 -15.21
C ALA A 220 -11.14 -3.44 -13.85
N GLU A 221 -12.42 -3.81 -13.79
CA GLU A 221 -13.05 -4.36 -12.60
C GLU A 221 -12.45 -5.72 -12.23
N ALA A 222 -12.31 -6.62 -13.20
CA ALA A 222 -11.68 -7.92 -13.01
C ALA A 222 -10.23 -7.79 -12.50
N LEU A 223 -9.43 -6.91 -13.12
CA LEU A 223 -8.07 -6.62 -12.69
C LEU A 223 -8.04 -6.08 -11.26
N THR A 224 -8.99 -5.22 -10.89
CA THR A 224 -9.06 -4.63 -9.54
C THR A 224 -9.35 -5.69 -8.48
N GLU A 225 -10.34 -6.57 -8.73
CA GLU A 225 -10.66 -7.68 -7.83
C GLU A 225 -9.50 -8.67 -7.71
N PHE A 226 -8.94 -9.08 -8.84
CA PHE A 226 -7.76 -9.95 -8.89
C PHE A 226 -6.58 -9.35 -8.13
N THR A 227 -6.34 -8.04 -8.27
CA THR A 227 -5.23 -7.34 -7.59
C THR A 227 -5.31 -7.50 -6.08
N VAL A 228 -6.47 -7.23 -5.47
CA VAL A 228 -6.60 -7.29 -4.00
C VAL A 228 -6.53 -8.74 -3.52
N ARG A 229 -7.18 -9.68 -4.23
CA ARG A 229 -7.10 -11.10 -3.90
C ARG A 229 -5.67 -11.64 -3.97
N PHE A 230 -4.96 -11.36 -5.06
CA PHE A 230 -3.57 -11.77 -5.24
C PHE A 230 -2.69 -11.18 -4.15
N TYR A 231 -2.84 -9.88 -3.84
CA TYR A 231 -2.07 -9.22 -2.78
C TYR A 231 -2.25 -9.93 -1.44
N LYS A 232 -3.50 -10.23 -1.05
CA LYS A 232 -3.79 -10.93 0.21
C LYS A 232 -3.17 -12.31 0.28
N THR A 233 -3.27 -13.09 -0.80
CA THR A 233 -2.66 -14.42 -0.84
C THR A 233 -1.13 -14.34 -0.81
N ALA A 234 -0.54 -13.50 -1.67
CA ALA A 234 0.91 -13.37 -1.80
C ALA A 234 1.61 -12.82 -0.55
N THR A 235 0.88 -12.10 0.32
CA THR A 235 1.44 -11.54 1.55
C THR A 235 1.12 -12.35 2.81
N ARG A 236 0.27 -13.39 2.71
CA ARG A 236 -0.16 -14.22 3.85
C ARG A 236 1.01 -14.87 4.59
N HIS A 237 2.00 -15.35 3.85
CA HIS A 237 3.19 -16.05 4.38
C HIS A 237 4.46 -15.18 4.37
N LYS A 238 4.37 -13.94 3.87
CA LYS A 238 5.50 -13.01 3.89
C LYS A 238 5.57 -12.28 5.22
N SER A 239 6.80 -12.01 5.69
CA SER A 239 7.01 -11.14 6.84
C SER A 239 6.28 -9.80 6.62
N ARG A 240 5.54 -9.34 7.63
CA ARG A 240 4.84 -8.04 7.58
C ARG A 240 5.81 -6.86 7.41
N ASP A 241 7.08 -7.09 7.73
CA ASP A 241 8.15 -6.09 7.62
C ASP A 241 8.87 -6.11 6.26
N SER A 242 8.51 -7.01 5.33
CA SER A 242 9.13 -7.05 4.00
C SER A 242 8.41 -6.13 3.01
N ASN A 243 9.18 -5.38 2.23
CA ASN A 243 8.67 -4.72 1.03
C ASN A 243 8.14 -5.77 0.04
N PHE A 244 7.08 -5.40 -0.68
CA PHE A 244 6.46 -6.29 -1.66
C PHE A 244 5.87 -5.46 -2.79
N VAL A 245 5.98 -5.96 -4.01
CA VAL A 245 5.36 -5.37 -5.17
C VAL A 245 5.12 -6.42 -6.23
N PHE A 246 4.02 -6.29 -6.97
CA PHE A 246 3.73 -7.10 -8.14
C PHE A 246 2.93 -6.28 -9.16
N SER A 247 2.87 -6.75 -10.39
CA SER A 247 2.03 -6.15 -11.44
C SER A 247 0.84 -7.04 -11.77
N PRO A 248 -0.38 -6.71 -11.32
CA PRO A 248 -1.57 -7.50 -11.62
C PRO A 248 -1.82 -7.60 -13.13
N LEU A 249 -1.68 -6.50 -13.88
CA LEU A 249 -1.84 -6.51 -15.33
C LEU A 249 -0.88 -7.50 -16.01
N SER A 250 0.38 -7.53 -15.56
CA SER A 250 1.43 -8.38 -16.13
C SER A 250 1.18 -9.86 -15.85
N ILE A 251 0.79 -10.21 -14.61
CA ILE A 251 0.40 -11.58 -14.24
C ILE A 251 -0.87 -12.00 -14.99
N SER A 252 -1.91 -11.16 -15.01
CA SER A 252 -3.15 -11.47 -15.73
C SER A 252 -2.92 -11.63 -17.23
N THR A 253 -1.98 -10.89 -17.82
CA THR A 253 -1.58 -11.05 -19.23
C THR A 253 -0.93 -12.42 -19.46
N MET A 254 -0.01 -12.83 -18.59
CA MET A 254 0.66 -14.13 -18.66
C MET A 254 -0.33 -15.30 -18.49
N LEU A 255 -1.20 -15.23 -17.47
CA LEU A 255 -2.22 -16.24 -17.22
C LEU A 255 -3.29 -16.25 -18.33
N SER A 256 -3.66 -15.11 -18.89
CA SER A 256 -4.58 -15.08 -20.04
C SER A 256 -3.95 -15.59 -21.34
N ASN A 257 -2.62 -15.57 -21.45
CA ASN A 257 -1.93 -16.26 -22.52
C ASN A 257 -2.05 -17.79 -22.34
N LEU A 258 -1.87 -18.29 -21.11
CA LEU A 258 -2.14 -19.70 -20.78
C LEU A 258 -3.60 -20.08 -21.06
N LEU A 259 -4.55 -19.20 -20.74
CA LEU A 259 -5.99 -19.37 -20.99
C LEU A 259 -6.30 -19.72 -22.45
N LEU A 260 -5.53 -19.19 -23.43
CA LEU A 260 -5.69 -19.54 -24.84
C LEU A 260 -5.59 -21.04 -25.13
N GLY A 261 -4.82 -21.77 -24.31
CA GLY A 261 -4.59 -23.21 -24.42
C GLY A 261 -5.34 -24.06 -23.41
N THR A 262 -6.14 -23.46 -22.52
CA THR A 262 -6.95 -24.21 -21.54
C THR A 262 -8.21 -24.81 -22.17
N CYS A 263 -8.64 -25.95 -21.64
CA CYS A 263 -9.84 -26.66 -22.06
C CYS A 263 -10.81 -26.87 -20.89
N ASP A 264 -12.09 -27.02 -21.22
CA ASP A 264 -13.17 -27.43 -20.31
C ASP A 264 -13.16 -26.71 -18.96
N GLU A 265 -13.16 -27.45 -17.84
CA GLU A 265 -13.22 -26.88 -16.48
C GLU A 265 -12.00 -26.00 -16.14
N THR A 266 -10.82 -26.31 -16.67
CA THR A 266 -9.61 -25.50 -16.44
C THR A 266 -9.77 -24.09 -16.99
N LYS A 267 -10.48 -23.93 -18.12
CA LYS A 267 -10.81 -22.61 -18.66
C LYS A 267 -11.68 -21.83 -17.67
N ASP A 268 -12.75 -22.43 -17.19
CA ASP A 268 -13.71 -21.77 -16.28
C ASP A 268 -13.05 -21.42 -14.93
N ARG A 269 -12.20 -22.31 -14.41
CA ARG A 269 -11.39 -22.08 -13.20
C ARG A 269 -10.44 -20.89 -13.38
N LEU A 270 -9.73 -20.82 -14.50
CA LEU A 270 -8.80 -19.72 -14.76
C LEU A 270 -9.51 -18.38 -14.98
N GLU A 271 -10.65 -18.36 -15.70
CA GLU A 271 -11.49 -17.16 -15.83
C GLU A 271 -11.98 -16.68 -14.46
N LYS A 272 -12.46 -17.58 -13.60
CA LYS A 272 -12.89 -17.26 -12.23
C LYS A 272 -11.73 -16.75 -11.36
N LEU A 273 -10.54 -17.35 -11.48
CA LEU A 273 -9.34 -16.94 -10.75
C LEU A 273 -8.96 -15.50 -11.11
N LEU A 274 -8.98 -15.17 -12.41
CA LEU A 274 -8.71 -13.84 -12.95
C LEU A 274 -9.88 -12.86 -12.75
N SER A 275 -10.98 -13.31 -12.13
CA SER A 275 -12.20 -12.54 -11.90
C SER A 275 -12.86 -12.03 -13.19
N TYR A 276 -12.67 -12.74 -14.30
CA TYR A 276 -13.33 -12.42 -15.55
C TYR A 276 -14.83 -12.74 -15.48
N PRO A 277 -15.69 -11.86 -16.01
CA PRO A 277 -17.10 -12.19 -16.15
C PRO A 277 -17.26 -13.36 -17.12
N LYS A 278 -18.31 -14.15 -16.93
CA LYS A 278 -18.65 -15.22 -17.87
C LYS A 278 -18.82 -14.64 -19.28
N GLU A 279 -18.39 -15.43 -20.27
CA GLU A 279 -18.50 -15.07 -21.69
C GLU A 279 -17.73 -13.81 -22.10
N PHE A 280 -16.60 -13.51 -21.44
CA PHE A 280 -15.76 -12.37 -21.80
C PHE A 280 -14.89 -12.62 -23.05
N THR A 281 -15.54 -12.80 -24.20
CA THR A 281 -14.91 -13.20 -25.47
C THR A 281 -13.84 -12.22 -25.99
N CYS A 282 -13.96 -10.93 -25.66
CA CYS A 282 -13.02 -9.88 -26.08
C CYS A 282 -11.82 -9.67 -25.14
N VAL A 283 -11.67 -10.48 -24.08
CA VAL A 283 -10.65 -10.26 -23.03
C VAL A 283 -9.23 -10.12 -23.57
N HIS A 284 -8.82 -10.97 -24.52
CA HIS A 284 -7.47 -10.94 -25.09
C HIS A 284 -7.19 -9.64 -25.86
N LYS A 285 -8.19 -9.10 -26.56
CA LYS A 285 -8.07 -7.82 -27.27
C LYS A 285 -8.07 -6.63 -26.30
N ALA A 286 -8.91 -6.68 -25.28
CA ALA A 286 -8.92 -5.67 -24.22
C ALA A 286 -7.55 -5.63 -23.50
N LEU A 287 -6.99 -6.78 -23.11
CA LEU A 287 -5.65 -6.87 -22.52
C LEU A 287 -4.57 -6.32 -23.44
N LYS A 288 -4.59 -6.66 -24.73
CA LYS A 288 -3.66 -6.12 -25.72
C LYS A 288 -3.74 -4.60 -25.85
N ALA A 289 -4.94 -4.02 -25.74
CA ALA A 289 -5.11 -2.56 -25.75
C ALA A 289 -4.58 -1.92 -24.45
N PHE A 290 -4.76 -2.59 -23.31
CA PHE A 290 -4.29 -2.13 -21.99
C PHE A 290 -2.78 -2.18 -21.83
N SER A 291 -2.13 -3.24 -22.34
CA SER A 291 -0.70 -3.50 -22.18
C SER A 291 0.19 -2.50 -22.91
N LYS A 292 -0.36 -1.73 -23.87
CA LYS A 292 0.33 -0.60 -24.48
C LYS A 292 0.52 0.53 -23.47
N SER A 293 1.75 0.63 -22.96
CA SER A 293 2.18 1.74 -22.11
C SER A 293 3.65 2.04 -22.35
N GLU A 294 3.96 3.30 -22.70
CA GLU A 294 5.35 3.78 -22.84
C GLU A 294 6.06 3.90 -21.48
N ALA A 295 5.35 3.71 -20.38
CA ALA A 295 5.87 3.88 -19.04
C ALA A 295 6.36 2.58 -18.38
N LEU A 296 6.13 1.45 -19.06
CA LEU A 296 6.42 0.11 -18.59
C LEU A 296 7.27 -0.63 -19.61
N THR A 297 8.30 -1.29 -19.13
CA THR A 297 8.96 -2.35 -19.89
C THR A 297 8.49 -3.68 -19.32
N SER A 298 7.81 -4.49 -20.13
CA SER A 298 7.33 -5.83 -19.75
C SER A 298 7.91 -6.85 -20.72
N ALA A 299 8.48 -7.91 -20.17
CA ALA A 299 9.03 -9.05 -20.90
C ALA A 299 8.22 -10.30 -20.52
N ASN A 300 7.57 -10.90 -21.52
CA ASN A 300 6.76 -12.11 -21.39
C ASN A 300 7.33 -13.21 -22.29
N ALA A 301 7.59 -14.38 -21.71
CA ALA A 301 8.00 -15.56 -22.46
C ALA A 301 7.37 -16.82 -21.89
N ILE A 302 7.18 -17.81 -22.76
CA ILE A 302 6.93 -19.18 -22.36
C ILE A 302 8.09 -20.01 -22.88
N PHE A 303 8.83 -20.60 -21.96
CA PHE A 303 9.84 -21.59 -22.30
C PHE A 303 9.20 -22.98 -22.27
N TYR A 304 9.49 -23.83 -23.24
CA TYR A 304 8.85 -25.14 -23.37
C TYR A 304 9.85 -26.21 -23.80
N GLN A 305 9.62 -27.44 -23.37
CA GLN A 305 10.45 -28.58 -23.72
C GLN A 305 10.27 -28.91 -25.21
N PRO A 306 11.33 -29.05 -26.02
CA PRO A 306 11.22 -29.25 -27.47
C PRO A 306 10.41 -30.47 -27.92
N ALA A 307 10.22 -31.46 -27.03
CA ALA A 307 9.38 -32.62 -27.28
C ALA A 307 7.89 -32.27 -27.35
N LEU A 308 7.45 -31.15 -26.76
CA LEU A 308 6.07 -30.68 -26.83
C LEU A 308 5.75 -30.10 -28.21
N LYS A 309 4.86 -30.75 -28.95
CA LYS A 309 4.36 -30.26 -30.23
C LYS A 309 3.26 -29.23 -30.00
N LEU A 310 3.67 -27.96 -29.97
CA LEU A 310 2.70 -26.88 -29.79
C LEU A 310 1.67 -26.86 -30.93
N GLU A 311 0.42 -26.54 -30.62
CA GLU A 311 -0.64 -26.33 -31.60
C GLU A 311 -0.41 -25.01 -32.36
N SER A 312 -0.73 -24.98 -33.66
CA SER A 312 -0.53 -23.78 -34.48
C SER A 312 -1.36 -22.60 -34.00
N ASP A 313 -2.59 -22.87 -33.56
CA ASP A 313 -3.51 -21.82 -33.10
C ASP A 313 -2.99 -21.16 -31.84
N PHE A 314 -2.49 -21.93 -30.87
CA PHE A 314 -1.88 -21.40 -29.66
C PHE A 314 -0.68 -20.48 -30.00
N ARG A 315 0.24 -20.95 -30.85
CA ARG A 315 1.39 -20.13 -31.28
C ARG A 315 0.95 -18.82 -31.93
N ASN A 316 -0.01 -18.90 -32.85
CA ASN A 316 -0.49 -17.75 -33.61
C ASN A 316 -1.21 -16.74 -32.71
N LEU A 317 -2.11 -17.21 -31.83
CA LEU A 317 -2.88 -16.36 -30.92
C LEU A 317 -1.99 -15.74 -29.84
N SER A 318 -1.05 -16.52 -29.28
CA SER A 318 -0.09 -16.04 -28.29
C SER A 318 0.75 -14.87 -28.84
N LYS A 319 1.28 -15.04 -30.06
CA LYS A 319 2.00 -13.97 -30.77
C LYS A 319 1.07 -12.79 -31.10
N ALA A 320 -0.13 -13.05 -31.59
CA ALA A 320 -1.05 -12.02 -32.05
C ALA A 320 -1.58 -11.13 -30.91
N TYR A 321 -1.92 -11.71 -29.75
CA TYR A 321 -2.50 -10.97 -28.63
C TYR A 321 -1.44 -10.45 -27.66
N TYR A 322 -0.43 -11.26 -27.37
CA TYR A 322 0.47 -11.02 -26.24
C TYR A 322 1.90 -10.71 -26.65
N GLN A 323 2.25 -10.88 -27.93
CA GLN A 323 3.64 -10.77 -28.41
C GLN A 323 4.61 -11.62 -27.59
N THR A 324 4.10 -12.72 -27.00
CA THR A 324 4.90 -13.60 -26.15
C THR A 324 5.79 -14.45 -27.02
N GLU A 325 7.07 -14.53 -26.63
CA GLU A 325 8.02 -15.42 -27.26
C GLU A 325 7.83 -16.84 -26.71
N LEU A 326 7.68 -17.79 -27.62
CA LEU A 326 7.66 -19.22 -27.29
C LEU A 326 9.05 -19.76 -27.62
N LEU A 327 9.81 -20.13 -26.59
CA LEU A 327 11.23 -20.47 -26.72
C LEU A 327 11.48 -21.91 -26.25
N PRO A 328 12.29 -22.70 -26.99
CA PRO A 328 12.64 -24.05 -26.54
C PRO A 328 13.55 -23.99 -25.31
N LEU A 329 13.31 -24.87 -24.34
CA LEU A 329 14.25 -25.19 -23.26
C LEU A 329 15.42 -26.01 -23.80
N THR A 330 16.58 -25.83 -23.18
CA THR A 330 17.72 -26.71 -23.40
C THR A 330 17.59 -27.93 -22.48
N ASN A 331 18.09 -29.10 -22.92
CA ASN A 331 18.07 -30.34 -22.12
C ASN A 331 19.00 -30.30 -20.88
N ASN A 332 19.54 -29.14 -20.52
CA ASN A 332 20.40 -28.94 -19.37
C ASN A 332 19.82 -27.80 -18.52
N SER A 333 19.35 -28.12 -17.31
CA SER A 333 18.72 -27.15 -16.41
C SER A 333 19.59 -25.91 -16.14
N ASN A 334 20.88 -26.06 -15.89
CA ASN A 334 21.77 -24.91 -15.66
C ASN A 334 21.88 -23.99 -16.88
N GLN A 335 21.94 -24.59 -18.08
CA GLN A 335 21.94 -23.83 -19.32
C GLN A 335 20.59 -23.13 -19.55
N ALA A 336 19.47 -23.82 -19.29
CA ALA A 336 18.13 -23.23 -19.38
C ALA A 336 17.97 -22.03 -18.43
N VAL A 337 18.44 -22.15 -17.18
CA VAL A 337 18.45 -21.05 -16.20
C VAL A 337 19.30 -19.88 -16.70
N PHE A 338 20.47 -20.15 -17.27
CA PHE A 338 21.32 -19.12 -17.87
C PHE A 338 20.61 -18.43 -19.04
N ASP A 339 20.04 -19.19 -19.97
CA ASP A 339 19.37 -18.67 -21.17
C ASP A 339 18.16 -17.81 -20.82
N ILE A 340 17.34 -18.27 -19.86
CA ILE A 340 16.20 -17.53 -19.33
C ILE A 340 16.66 -16.20 -18.73
N ASN A 341 17.67 -16.22 -17.86
CA ASN A 341 18.15 -15.01 -17.20
C ASN A 341 18.80 -14.04 -18.20
N ALA A 342 19.53 -14.55 -19.21
CA ALA A 342 20.10 -13.76 -20.29
C ALA A 342 19.01 -13.14 -21.18
N TRP A 343 17.93 -13.87 -21.44
CA TRP A 343 16.77 -13.39 -22.16
C TRP A 343 16.09 -12.25 -21.40
N VAL A 344 15.79 -12.42 -20.11
CA VAL A 344 15.14 -11.37 -19.28
C VAL A 344 16.03 -10.12 -19.16
N ASN A 345 17.33 -10.31 -18.94
CA ASN A 345 18.29 -9.21 -18.85
C ASN A 345 18.30 -8.34 -20.12
N ARG A 346 18.22 -8.98 -21.30
CA ARG A 346 18.16 -8.30 -22.59
C ARG A 346 16.84 -7.56 -22.78
N HIS A 347 15.72 -8.22 -22.53
CA HIS A 347 14.38 -7.66 -22.77
C HIS A 347 13.97 -6.59 -21.75
N THR A 348 14.68 -6.50 -20.62
CA THR A 348 14.49 -5.46 -19.60
C THR A 348 15.58 -4.39 -19.64
N GLY A 349 16.46 -4.39 -20.65
CA GLY A 349 17.53 -3.39 -20.79
C GLY A 349 18.50 -3.36 -19.59
N GLY A 350 18.77 -4.51 -18.98
CA GLY A 350 19.66 -4.64 -17.84
C GLY A 350 19.03 -4.37 -16.47
N LYS A 351 17.73 -4.08 -16.41
CA LYS A 351 17.03 -3.70 -15.17
C LYS A 351 16.66 -4.90 -14.32
N ILE A 352 16.37 -6.04 -14.94
CA ILE A 352 16.13 -7.32 -14.26
C ILE A 352 17.15 -8.31 -14.78
N LYS A 353 18.19 -8.58 -13.99
CA LYS A 353 19.33 -9.42 -14.40
C LYS A 353 19.09 -10.91 -14.20
N LYS A 354 18.23 -11.25 -13.24
CA LYS A 354 17.92 -12.62 -12.83
C LYS A 354 16.42 -12.71 -12.59
N LEU A 355 15.76 -13.75 -13.08
CA LEU A 355 14.35 -14.03 -12.86
C LEU A 355 14.15 -15.33 -12.09
N LEU A 356 14.96 -16.35 -12.37
CA LEU A 356 14.93 -17.61 -11.62
C LEU A 356 16.32 -18.05 -11.16
N ASP A 357 16.33 -18.79 -10.06
CA ASP A 357 17.52 -19.31 -9.41
C ASP A 357 17.88 -20.72 -9.88
N ASP A 358 16.87 -21.57 -10.05
CA ASP A 358 16.94 -22.97 -10.45
C ASP A 358 15.76 -23.36 -11.35
N LEU A 359 15.88 -24.51 -12.01
CA LEU A 359 14.81 -25.12 -12.80
C LEU A 359 14.91 -26.63 -12.68
N ASP A 360 13.79 -27.32 -12.51
CA ASP A 360 13.81 -28.78 -12.49
C ASP A 360 14.26 -29.37 -13.82
N SER A 361 15.01 -30.48 -13.78
CA SER A 361 15.59 -31.09 -14.98
C SER A 361 14.55 -31.68 -15.94
N ASP A 362 13.37 -31.98 -15.43
CA ASP A 362 12.21 -32.49 -16.16
C ASP A 362 11.18 -31.39 -16.48
N ALA A 363 11.55 -30.11 -16.32
CA ALA A 363 10.67 -28.99 -16.61
C ALA A 363 10.16 -29.03 -18.05
N GLN A 364 8.83 -29.03 -18.19
CA GLN A 364 8.15 -29.11 -19.48
C GLN A 364 7.75 -27.74 -20.02
N MET A 365 7.22 -26.88 -19.16
CA MET A 365 6.80 -25.53 -19.54
C MET A 365 7.01 -24.55 -18.39
N VAL A 366 7.58 -23.39 -18.70
CA VAL A 366 7.87 -22.34 -17.72
C VAL A 366 7.29 -21.02 -18.21
N LEU A 367 6.40 -20.42 -17.42
CA LEU A 367 5.77 -19.13 -17.69
C LEU A 367 6.58 -18.03 -17.02
N LEU A 368 7.02 -17.04 -17.78
CA LEU A 368 7.92 -16.00 -17.29
C LEU A 368 7.35 -14.62 -17.55
N ASN A 369 7.35 -13.80 -16.50
CA ASN A 369 7.00 -12.41 -16.59
C ASN A 369 7.95 -11.52 -15.78
N ALA A 370 8.60 -10.57 -16.45
CA ALA A 370 9.46 -9.58 -15.82
C ALA A 370 8.98 -8.17 -16.21
N VAL A 371 8.78 -7.30 -15.22
CA VAL A 371 8.27 -5.95 -15.46
C VAL A 371 9.04 -4.90 -14.67
N TYR A 372 9.41 -3.82 -15.37
CA TYR A 372 10.11 -2.68 -14.81
C TYR A 372 9.33 -1.39 -15.08
N PHE A 373 9.05 -0.65 -14.00
CA PHE A 373 8.43 0.67 -14.08
C PHE A 373 9.50 1.76 -14.21
N HIS A 374 9.33 2.68 -15.16
CA HIS A 374 10.27 3.77 -15.39
C HIS A 374 9.60 5.12 -15.72
N SER A 375 8.36 5.31 -15.29
CA SER A 375 7.70 6.59 -15.53
C SER A 375 8.24 7.71 -14.66
N LYS A 376 8.04 8.91 -15.18
CA LYS A 376 8.49 10.18 -14.63
C LYS A 376 7.34 10.90 -13.93
N TRP A 377 7.64 11.71 -12.92
CA TRP A 377 6.66 12.64 -12.38
C TRP A 377 6.20 13.64 -13.44
N LYS A 378 4.91 14.03 -13.37
CA LYS A 378 4.42 15.19 -14.12
C LYS A 378 4.90 16.51 -13.52
N ASN A 379 5.08 16.55 -12.21
CA ASN A 379 5.69 17.68 -11.49
C ASN A 379 6.93 17.17 -10.75
N VAL A 380 8.12 17.62 -11.12
CA VAL A 380 9.38 17.08 -10.58
C VAL A 380 9.57 17.50 -9.12
N PHE A 381 10.05 16.58 -8.28
CA PHE A 381 10.58 16.95 -6.96
C PHE A 381 11.99 17.53 -7.14
N LYS A 382 12.25 18.70 -6.56
CA LYS A 382 13.59 19.30 -6.65
C LYS A 382 14.57 18.51 -5.78
N LEU A 383 15.67 18.05 -6.39
CA LEU A 383 16.71 17.27 -5.70
C LEU A 383 17.28 18.04 -4.48
N GLU A 384 17.44 19.36 -4.59
CA GLU A 384 17.92 20.21 -3.48
C GLU A 384 17.01 20.22 -2.24
N ASN A 385 15.74 19.85 -2.40
CA ASN A 385 14.78 19.78 -1.31
C ASN A 385 14.72 18.40 -0.66
N THR A 386 15.36 17.38 -1.24
CA THR A 386 15.41 16.05 -0.64
C THR A 386 16.28 16.08 0.61
N LYS A 387 15.73 15.69 1.76
CA LYS A 387 16.46 15.66 3.04
C LYS A 387 16.30 14.32 3.75
N ARG A 388 17.27 14.01 4.62
CA ARG A 388 17.21 12.84 5.50
C ARG A 388 16.25 13.12 6.65
N GLU A 389 15.09 12.49 6.64
CA GLU A 389 14.06 12.62 7.68
C GLU A 389 13.76 11.26 8.31
N TYR A 390 13.09 11.28 9.46
CA TYR A 390 12.71 10.06 10.16
C TYR A 390 11.57 9.31 9.47
N PHE A 391 11.71 7.99 9.43
CA PHE A 391 10.68 7.03 9.06
C PHE A 391 10.44 6.10 10.25
N TYR A 392 9.18 5.96 10.64
CA TYR A 392 8.70 5.29 11.84
C TYR A 392 8.14 3.92 11.47
N ARG A 393 8.74 2.86 12.00
CA ARG A 393 8.28 1.49 11.85
C ARG A 393 7.73 1.02 13.18
N ALA A 394 6.53 0.42 13.19
CA ALA A 394 5.89 0.00 14.43
C ALA A 394 6.80 -0.98 15.20
N ASN A 395 6.98 -0.74 16.49
CA ASN A 395 7.83 -1.56 17.39
C ASN A 395 9.31 -1.69 16.97
N LEU A 396 9.79 -0.85 16.04
CA LEU A 396 11.17 -0.86 15.57
C LEU A 396 11.81 0.52 15.72
N PRO A 397 13.14 0.61 15.80
CA PRO A 397 13.83 1.91 15.81
C PRO A 397 13.51 2.72 14.55
N ARG A 398 13.27 4.02 14.75
CA ARG A 398 13.15 4.99 13.66
C ARG A 398 14.45 5.06 12.86
N ILE A 399 14.32 5.15 11.54
CA ILE A 399 15.44 5.23 10.61
C ILE A 399 15.44 6.57 9.87
N LYS A 400 16.59 7.02 9.37
CA LYS A 400 16.68 8.22 8.54
C LYS A 400 16.75 7.87 7.06
N VAL A 401 15.76 8.29 6.29
CA VAL A 401 15.65 7.98 4.85
C VAL A 401 15.57 9.26 4.03
N PRO A 402 16.03 9.24 2.77
CA PRO A 402 15.88 10.40 1.89
C PRO A 402 14.39 10.62 1.57
N MET A 403 13.85 11.72 2.08
CA MET A 403 12.49 12.19 1.80
C MET A 403 12.53 13.30 0.76
N MET A 404 11.83 13.08 -0.35
CA MET A 404 11.53 14.11 -1.34
C MET A 404 10.51 15.07 -0.74
N MET A 405 10.77 16.38 -0.86
CA MET A 405 9.93 17.40 -0.22
C MET A 405 9.52 18.52 -1.18
N SER A 406 8.30 19.03 -0.99
CA SER A 406 7.81 20.21 -1.67
C SER A 406 6.75 20.92 -0.84
N LYS A 407 6.77 22.25 -0.81
CA LYS A 407 5.84 23.07 -0.01
C LYS A 407 4.47 23.27 -0.69
N LYS A 408 4.40 23.06 -2.00
CA LYS A 408 3.22 23.37 -2.83
C LYS A 408 3.01 22.30 -3.92
N TYR A 409 3.28 21.04 -3.61
CA TYR A 409 3.09 19.95 -4.58
C TYR A 409 1.60 19.73 -4.84
N PRO A 410 1.16 19.55 -6.10
CA PRO A 410 -0.24 19.25 -6.40
C PRO A 410 -0.58 17.81 -5.99
N VAL A 411 -1.43 17.66 -4.98
CA VAL A 411 -1.91 16.34 -4.48
C VAL A 411 -3.43 16.37 -4.38
N ALA A 412 -4.10 15.34 -4.87
CA ALA A 412 -5.50 15.07 -4.54
C ALA A 412 -5.50 14.08 -3.38
N SER A 413 -6.05 14.45 -2.21
CA SER A 413 -6.02 13.58 -1.04
C SER A 413 -7.24 13.74 -0.15
N TYR A 414 -7.55 12.69 0.62
CA TYR A 414 -8.58 12.69 1.65
C TYR A 414 -8.26 11.69 2.76
N MET A 415 -9.02 11.77 3.84
CA MET A 415 -9.01 10.77 4.91
C MET A 415 -10.10 9.73 4.63
N ASP A 416 -9.70 8.48 4.47
CA ASP A 416 -10.62 7.35 4.43
C ASP A 416 -10.87 6.85 5.86
N HIS A 417 -12.08 7.09 6.36
CA HIS A 417 -12.45 6.73 7.73
C HIS A 417 -12.65 5.24 7.94
N TYR A 418 -13.04 4.50 6.91
CA TYR A 418 -13.23 3.05 6.99
C TYR A 418 -11.87 2.35 7.11
N LEU A 419 -10.97 2.65 6.18
CA LEU A 419 -9.60 2.16 6.20
C LEU A 419 -8.82 2.70 7.40
N GLY A 420 -9.18 3.88 7.92
CA GLY A 420 -8.38 4.57 8.92
C GLY A 420 -7.05 5.04 8.34
N ALA A 421 -7.06 5.46 7.07
CA ALA A 421 -5.88 5.79 6.31
C ALA A 421 -6.06 7.10 5.53
N LYS A 422 -4.95 7.79 5.29
CA LYS A 422 -4.88 8.92 4.38
C LYS A 422 -4.53 8.41 2.99
N VAL A 423 -5.34 8.79 2.00
CA VAL A 423 -5.16 8.40 0.61
C VAL A 423 -4.76 9.62 -0.20
N GLY A 424 -3.69 9.52 -0.99
CA GLY A 424 -3.17 10.61 -1.81
C GLY A 424 -2.79 10.17 -3.20
N ARG A 425 -3.16 10.97 -4.20
CA ARG A 425 -2.86 10.77 -5.61
C ARG A 425 -1.85 11.82 -6.08
N PHE A 426 -0.80 11.36 -6.76
CA PHE A 426 0.26 12.15 -7.34
C PHE A 426 0.30 11.91 -8.86
N GLN A 427 0.19 12.96 -9.66
CA GLN A 427 0.20 12.83 -11.13
C GLN A 427 1.59 12.45 -11.65
N MET A 428 1.61 11.48 -12.55
CA MET A 428 2.78 11.04 -13.31
C MET A 428 2.58 11.30 -14.81
N SER A 429 3.64 11.15 -15.59
CA SER A 429 3.57 11.22 -17.05
C SER A 429 2.77 10.05 -17.65
N HIS A 430 2.37 10.18 -18.91
CA HIS A 430 1.63 9.16 -19.67
C HIS A 430 0.27 8.75 -19.06
N GLY A 431 -0.42 9.69 -18.39
CA GLY A 431 -1.79 9.46 -17.89
C GLY A 431 -1.87 8.44 -16.75
N MET A 432 -0.88 8.46 -15.86
CA MET A 432 -0.88 7.60 -14.67
C MET A 432 -0.74 8.42 -13.41
N SER A 433 -1.06 7.77 -12.29
CA SER A 433 -0.91 8.32 -10.97
C SER A 433 -0.23 7.33 -10.02
N LEU A 434 0.60 7.85 -9.12
CA LEU A 434 0.97 7.13 -7.91
C LEU A 434 -0.08 7.43 -6.84
N VAL A 435 -0.68 6.37 -6.30
CA VAL A 435 -1.60 6.44 -5.17
C VAL A 435 -0.88 5.90 -3.95
N ILE A 436 -0.87 6.68 -2.87
CA ILE A 436 -0.31 6.30 -1.57
C ILE A 436 -1.44 6.17 -0.57
N ILE A 437 -1.44 5.06 0.18
CA ILE A 437 -2.37 4.78 1.28
C ILE A 437 -1.52 4.60 2.52
N VAL A 438 -1.54 5.60 3.40
CA VAL A 438 -0.73 5.62 4.62
C VAL A 438 -1.67 5.59 5.84
N PRO A 439 -1.41 4.75 6.86
CA PRO A 439 -2.25 4.72 8.06
C PRO A 439 -2.39 6.12 8.70
N ARG A 440 -3.52 6.38 9.35
CA ARG A 440 -3.85 7.73 9.86
C ARG A 440 -2.95 8.14 11.01
N ALA A 441 -2.73 7.25 11.97
CA ALA A 441 -1.92 7.53 13.15
C ALA A 441 -0.47 7.13 12.89
N LEU A 442 0.47 7.92 13.42
CA LEU A 442 1.88 7.58 13.36
C LEU A 442 2.15 6.29 14.15
N SER A 443 2.94 5.39 13.59
CA SER A 443 3.24 4.05 14.13
C SER A 443 2.05 3.10 14.24
N GLN A 444 0.92 3.40 13.60
CA GLN A 444 -0.15 2.41 13.39
C GLN A 444 0.35 1.31 12.46
N ASN A 445 -0.02 0.05 12.72
CA ASN A 445 0.41 -1.06 11.89
C ASN A 445 -0.28 -1.01 10.52
N LEU A 446 0.49 -1.16 9.43
CA LEU A 446 -0.04 -1.22 8.08
C LEU A 446 -1.05 -2.37 7.91
N SER A 447 -0.89 -3.46 8.67
CA SER A 447 -1.79 -4.62 8.60
C SER A 447 -3.24 -4.27 8.88
N GLU A 448 -3.52 -3.29 9.74
CA GLU A 448 -4.90 -2.87 10.01
C GLU A 448 -5.59 -2.26 8.79
N VAL A 449 -4.82 -1.65 7.88
CA VAL A 449 -5.31 -1.14 6.59
C VAL A 449 -5.44 -2.29 5.59
N GLU A 450 -4.46 -3.21 5.56
CA GLU A 450 -4.45 -4.38 4.67
C GLU A 450 -5.64 -5.32 4.95
N ASP A 451 -5.97 -5.56 6.22
CA ASP A 451 -7.06 -6.46 6.64
C ASP A 451 -8.42 -5.97 6.14
N LYS A 452 -8.62 -4.64 6.14
CA LYS A 452 -9.85 -3.98 5.67
C LYS A 452 -9.90 -3.78 4.16
N LEU A 453 -8.78 -3.99 3.46
CA LEU A 453 -8.73 -3.82 2.02
C LEU A 453 -9.52 -4.95 1.34
N SER A 454 -10.46 -4.63 0.47
CA SER A 454 -11.16 -5.58 -0.40
C SER A 454 -11.27 -4.99 -1.80
N GLY A 455 -11.58 -5.79 -2.82
CA GLY A 455 -11.79 -5.28 -4.18
C GLY A 455 -12.82 -4.14 -4.22
N PRO A 456 -14.03 -4.29 -3.64
CA PRO A 456 -15.02 -3.22 -3.57
C PRO A 456 -14.54 -1.98 -2.81
N VAL A 457 -13.80 -2.16 -1.70
CA VAL A 457 -13.24 -1.03 -0.92
C VAL A 457 -12.18 -0.30 -1.74
N PHE A 458 -11.28 -1.03 -2.41
CA PHE A 458 -10.25 -0.44 -3.24
C PHE A 458 -10.84 0.30 -4.45
N GLN A 459 -11.84 -0.28 -5.12
CA GLN A 459 -12.55 0.36 -6.22
C GLN A 459 -13.26 1.65 -5.76
N SER A 460 -13.99 1.61 -4.64
CA SER A 460 -14.66 2.79 -4.07
C SER A 460 -13.67 3.88 -3.69
N MET A 461 -12.55 3.49 -3.07
CA MET A 461 -11.47 4.40 -2.69
C MET A 461 -10.89 5.10 -3.93
N MET A 462 -10.65 4.37 -5.02
CA MET A 462 -10.14 4.91 -6.28
C MET A 462 -11.15 5.83 -6.97
N ALA A 463 -12.41 5.42 -7.08
CA ALA A 463 -13.48 6.23 -7.67
C ALA A 463 -13.65 7.56 -6.92
N LYS A 464 -13.63 7.53 -5.59
CA LYS A 464 -13.67 8.75 -4.77
C LYS A 464 -12.46 9.65 -5.02
N LEU A 465 -11.26 9.07 -5.11
CA LEU A 465 -10.02 9.81 -5.34
C LEU A 465 -10.01 10.55 -6.70
N GLU A 466 -10.69 10.00 -7.71
CA GLU A 466 -10.85 10.66 -9.03
C GLU A 466 -11.68 11.93 -8.97
N THR A 467 -12.67 12.00 -8.07
CA THR A 467 -13.53 13.19 -7.89
C THR A 467 -12.84 14.36 -7.18
N ILE A 468 -11.68 14.11 -6.53
CA ILE A 468 -11.00 15.09 -5.70
C ILE A 468 -10.02 15.92 -6.55
N PRO A 469 -10.11 17.27 -6.51
CA PRO A 469 -9.19 18.13 -7.23
C PRO A 469 -7.79 18.13 -6.60
N PHE A 470 -6.77 18.29 -7.43
CA PHE A 470 -5.40 18.49 -6.96
C PHE A 470 -5.27 19.85 -6.29
N LYS A 471 -4.71 19.87 -5.08
CA LYS A 471 -4.48 21.09 -4.31
C LYS A 471 -3.00 21.23 -3.94
N PRO A 472 -2.48 22.47 -3.85
CA PRO A 472 -1.15 22.70 -3.28
C PRO A 472 -1.05 22.12 -1.88
N THR A 473 -0.06 21.26 -1.68
CA THR A 473 0.13 20.45 -0.47
C THR A 473 1.61 20.41 -0.10
N ILE A 474 1.90 20.51 1.20
CA ILE A 474 3.23 20.26 1.75
C ILE A 474 3.42 18.74 1.80
N VAL A 475 4.37 18.24 1.00
CA VAL A 475 4.62 16.81 0.82
C VAL A 475 5.96 16.42 1.41
N SER A 476 5.97 15.26 2.07
CA SER A 476 7.17 14.48 2.38
C SER A 476 6.92 13.04 1.93
N LEU A 477 7.69 12.56 0.95
CA LEU A 477 7.55 11.22 0.35
C LEU A 477 8.93 10.55 0.26
N PRO A 478 9.13 9.34 0.81
CA PRO A 478 10.43 8.68 0.75
C PRO A 478 10.76 8.31 -0.69
N LYS A 479 12.05 8.37 -1.04
CA LYS A 479 12.55 7.60 -2.18
C LYS A 479 12.49 6.13 -1.79
N PHE A 480 12.11 5.30 -2.74
CA PHE A 480 12.13 3.86 -2.52
C PHE A 480 12.39 3.13 -3.84
N LYS A 481 12.99 1.95 -3.69
CA LYS A 481 13.10 0.97 -4.74
C LYS A 481 12.60 -0.35 -4.15
N VAL A 482 11.80 -1.08 -4.92
CA VAL A 482 11.37 -2.42 -4.56
C VAL A 482 11.65 -3.32 -5.74
N ASP A 483 12.32 -4.41 -5.46
CA ASP A 483 12.56 -5.52 -6.36
C ASP A 483 11.97 -6.76 -5.71
N SER A 484 10.94 -7.33 -6.31
CA SER A 484 10.23 -8.46 -5.73
C SER A 484 10.03 -9.54 -6.78
N SER A 485 10.47 -10.75 -6.44
CA SER A 485 10.21 -11.99 -7.18
C SER A 485 9.09 -12.77 -6.49
N GLN A 486 8.25 -13.41 -7.30
CA GLN A 486 7.13 -14.23 -6.86
C GLN A 486 7.07 -15.51 -7.68
N ASP A 487 7.12 -16.63 -6.96
CA ASP A 487 6.70 -17.91 -7.51
C ASP A 487 5.17 -17.93 -7.58
N LEU A 488 4.67 -17.89 -8.81
CA LEU A 488 3.24 -17.92 -9.07
C LEU A 488 2.68 -19.33 -8.92
N MET A 489 3.50 -20.39 -8.96
CA MET A 489 3.01 -21.76 -8.70
C MET A 489 2.39 -21.83 -7.31
N GLU A 490 3.10 -21.31 -6.30
CA GLU A 490 2.63 -21.26 -4.92
C GLU A 490 1.39 -20.36 -4.77
N ILE A 491 1.45 -19.13 -5.28
CA ILE A 491 0.40 -18.14 -5.04
C ILE A 491 -0.90 -18.50 -5.77
N ILE A 492 -0.82 -18.86 -7.05
CA ILE A 492 -1.99 -19.23 -7.86
C ILE A 492 -2.53 -20.59 -7.40
N GLY A 493 -1.64 -21.53 -7.03
CA GLY A 493 -2.03 -22.79 -6.39
C GLY A 493 -2.85 -22.56 -5.11
N ALA A 494 -2.46 -21.61 -4.26
CA ALA A 494 -3.23 -21.25 -3.08
C ALA A 494 -4.56 -20.52 -3.39
N MET A 495 -4.67 -19.86 -4.55
CA MET A 495 -5.90 -19.15 -4.95
C MET A 495 -6.98 -20.07 -5.54
N ASP A 496 -6.59 -21.22 -6.10
CA ASP A 496 -7.50 -22.15 -6.79
C ASP A 496 -7.11 -23.63 -6.56
N TYR A 497 -6.71 -23.95 -5.33
CA TYR A 497 -6.47 -25.32 -4.84
C TYR A 497 -5.59 -26.19 -5.74
N GLY A 498 -4.47 -25.63 -6.21
CA GLY A 498 -3.51 -26.36 -7.02
C GLY A 498 -3.74 -26.30 -8.53
N PHE A 499 -4.28 -25.18 -9.04
CA PHE A 499 -4.58 -24.94 -10.46
C PHE A 499 -3.60 -25.57 -11.48
N PHE A 500 -2.29 -25.48 -11.26
CA PHE A 500 -1.31 -25.98 -12.22
C PHE A 500 -1.12 -27.51 -12.22
N PHE A 501 -1.57 -28.22 -11.18
CA PHE A 501 -1.36 -29.67 -11.04
C PHE A 501 -2.33 -30.51 -11.86
N ASP A 502 -3.56 -30.01 -12.07
CA ASP A 502 -4.64 -30.71 -12.79
C ASP A 502 -5.17 -29.91 -13.99
N ALA A 503 -4.36 -28.97 -14.49
CA ALA A 503 -4.72 -28.12 -15.61
C ALA A 503 -4.83 -28.91 -16.92
N ASN A 504 -6.02 -28.90 -17.53
CA ASN A 504 -6.23 -29.38 -18.88
C ASN A 504 -5.79 -28.31 -19.90
N LEU A 505 -4.57 -28.48 -20.41
CA LEU A 505 -3.90 -27.57 -21.36
C LEU A 505 -3.92 -28.10 -22.80
N CYS A 506 -4.99 -28.79 -23.18
CA CYS A 506 -5.13 -29.49 -24.46
C CYS A 506 -5.06 -28.59 -25.71
N GLY A 507 -5.26 -27.29 -25.55
CA GLY A 507 -5.11 -26.30 -26.60
C GLY A 507 -3.66 -25.91 -26.87
N ILE A 508 -2.72 -26.28 -25.98
CA ILE A 508 -1.28 -26.06 -26.13
C ILE A 508 -0.63 -27.18 -26.91
N SER A 509 -0.83 -28.45 -26.51
CA SER A 509 -0.48 -29.65 -27.27
C SER A 509 -1.61 -30.67 -27.17
N ARG A 510 -1.87 -31.39 -28.26
CA ARG A 510 -2.85 -32.48 -28.32
C ARG A 510 -2.23 -33.87 -28.19
N GLU A 511 -0.97 -34.00 -28.55
CA GLU A 511 -0.27 -35.29 -28.59
C GLU A 511 0.39 -35.60 -27.25
N GLU A 512 0.91 -34.58 -26.58
CA GLU A 512 1.61 -34.70 -25.30
C GLU A 512 0.81 -34.03 -24.18
N GLU A 513 0.84 -34.64 -22.99
CA GLU A 513 0.35 -34.00 -21.78
C GLU A 513 1.28 -32.84 -21.40
N VAL A 514 0.71 -31.66 -21.14
CA VAL A 514 1.47 -30.45 -20.84
C VAL A 514 1.37 -30.14 -19.36
N ALA A 515 2.51 -30.13 -18.67
CA ALA A 515 2.62 -29.65 -17.30
C ALA A 515 3.29 -28.27 -17.24
N VAL A 516 2.73 -27.34 -16.46
CA VAL A 516 3.43 -26.10 -16.11
C VAL A 516 4.35 -26.41 -14.95
N SER A 517 5.65 -26.47 -15.21
CA SER A 517 6.68 -26.80 -14.23
C SER A 517 7.16 -25.58 -13.44
N GLY A 518 6.92 -24.37 -13.95
CA GLY A 518 7.26 -23.15 -13.22
C GLY A 518 6.51 -21.94 -13.75
N ALA A 519 6.22 -20.99 -12.87
CA ALA A 519 5.61 -19.72 -13.22
C ALA A 519 6.23 -18.61 -12.37
N GLN A 520 7.02 -17.73 -12.98
CA GLN A 520 7.78 -16.72 -12.25
C GLN A 520 7.38 -15.30 -12.67
N HIS A 521 7.12 -14.47 -11.66
CA HIS A 521 6.90 -13.04 -11.83
C HIS A 521 7.95 -12.24 -11.07
N ARG A 522 8.55 -11.25 -11.71
CA ARG A 522 9.42 -10.27 -11.04
C ARG A 522 9.03 -8.86 -11.42
N ALA A 523 8.82 -8.04 -10.41
CA ALA A 523 8.45 -6.64 -10.55
C ALA A 523 9.49 -5.74 -9.88
N VAL A 524 9.96 -4.73 -10.63
CA VAL A 524 10.88 -3.72 -10.12
C VAL A 524 10.30 -2.33 -10.30
N ILE A 525 10.21 -1.60 -9.19
CA ILE A 525 9.78 -0.20 -9.16
C ILE A 525 10.85 0.63 -8.48
N GLN A 526 11.12 1.80 -9.06
CA GLN A 526 11.96 2.82 -8.44
C GLN A 526 11.23 4.16 -8.50
N ILE A 527 11.05 4.78 -7.34
CA ILE A 527 10.52 6.13 -7.19
C ILE A 527 11.64 7.03 -6.69
N SER A 528 12.06 7.96 -7.54
CA SER A 528 13.08 8.99 -7.28
C SER A 528 12.51 10.37 -7.60
N GLU A 529 13.32 11.41 -7.55
CA GLU A 529 12.95 12.78 -7.90
C GLU A 529 12.66 12.97 -9.40
N GLU A 530 13.09 12.04 -10.25
CA GLU A 530 13.12 12.18 -11.71
C GLU A 530 11.73 12.38 -12.33
N GLY A 531 11.59 13.39 -13.18
CA GLY A 531 10.32 13.81 -13.76
C GLY A 531 10.49 14.54 -15.09
N VAL A 532 9.37 14.94 -15.71
CA VAL A 532 9.37 15.88 -16.84
C VAL A 532 9.20 17.28 -16.28
N GLU A 533 10.12 18.20 -16.60
CA GLU A 533 9.99 19.59 -16.20
C GLU A 533 8.73 20.21 -16.81
N ALA A 534 7.78 20.58 -15.96
CA ALA A 534 6.73 21.52 -16.29
C ALA A 534 6.79 22.66 -15.28
N ALA A 535 7.09 23.85 -15.78
CA ALA A 535 7.13 25.08 -15.01
C ALA A 535 5.75 25.35 -14.39
N ALA A 536 5.67 25.35 -13.06
CA ALA A 536 4.58 25.98 -12.34
C ALA A 536 5.09 27.32 -11.80
N ALA A 537 4.69 28.41 -12.46
CA ALA A 537 4.89 29.76 -11.96
C ALA A 537 4.30 29.86 -10.55
N THR A 538 5.14 30.21 -9.58
CA THR A 538 4.78 30.27 -8.17
C THR A 538 3.83 31.44 -7.93
N GLN A 539 2.51 31.25 -8.06
CA GLN A 539 1.57 32.19 -7.46
C GLN A 539 1.62 32.02 -5.94
N VAL A 540 2.01 33.10 -5.27
CA VAL A 540 1.94 33.22 -3.81
C VAL A 540 0.50 33.58 -3.46
N SER A 541 -0.35 32.59 -3.23
CA SER A 541 -1.59 32.84 -2.49
C SER A 541 -1.30 32.69 -1.00
N LEU A 542 -1.72 33.69 -0.23
CA LEU A 542 -1.76 33.65 1.24
C LEU A 542 -2.90 32.72 1.67
N ALA A 543 -2.66 31.40 1.64
CA ALA A 543 -3.61 30.44 2.20
C ALA A 543 -3.50 30.46 3.73
N ARG A 544 -4.62 30.70 4.43
CA ARG A 544 -4.70 30.66 5.91
C ARG A 544 -4.54 29.25 6.48
N SER A 545 -4.62 28.21 5.65
CA SER A 545 -4.44 26.81 6.01
C SER A 545 -3.59 26.10 4.95
N ALA A 546 -2.64 25.26 5.40
CA ALA A 546 -1.81 24.44 4.53
C ALA A 546 -2.30 22.99 4.57
N ASN A 547 -2.39 22.35 3.40
CA ASN A 547 -2.58 20.91 3.33
C ASN A 547 -1.23 20.21 3.53
N PHE A 548 -1.23 19.09 4.23
CA PHE A 548 -0.04 18.26 4.44
C PHE A 548 -0.29 16.87 3.83
N PHE A 549 0.75 16.20 3.33
CA PHE A 549 0.74 14.79 2.99
C PHE A 549 2.14 14.21 3.27
N GLU A 550 2.29 13.59 4.42
CA GLU A 550 3.57 13.11 4.93
C GLU A 550 3.54 11.58 5.00
N VAL A 551 4.52 10.94 4.37
CA VAL A 551 4.64 9.49 4.26
C VAL A 551 5.85 9.05 5.07
N GLN A 552 5.70 9.09 6.39
CA GLN A 552 6.80 8.86 7.34
C GLN A 552 6.73 7.49 8.00
N GLN A 553 5.95 6.55 7.49
CA GLN A 553 5.74 5.23 8.08
C GLN A 553 5.32 4.22 7.01
N PRO A 554 5.29 2.90 7.30
CA PRO A 554 4.86 1.88 6.34
C PRO A 554 3.56 2.24 5.63
N PHE A 555 3.52 2.04 4.32
CA PHE A 555 2.41 2.45 3.46
C PHE A 555 2.20 1.46 2.32
N LEU A 556 0.96 1.40 1.83
CA LEU A 556 0.64 0.77 0.55
C LEU A 556 0.78 1.82 -0.56
N PHE A 557 1.17 1.36 -1.73
CA PHE A 557 1.14 2.18 -2.94
C PHE A 557 0.55 1.41 -4.11
N SER A 558 -0.12 2.14 -5.00
CA SER A 558 -0.55 1.61 -6.29
C SER A 558 -0.14 2.57 -7.40
N LEU A 559 0.41 2.02 -8.48
CA LEU A 559 0.53 2.75 -9.73
C LEU A 559 -0.72 2.47 -10.54
N TRP A 560 -1.44 3.52 -10.90
CA TRP A 560 -2.74 3.43 -11.53
C TRP A 560 -2.73 4.11 -12.88
N LYS A 561 -3.28 3.45 -13.91
CA LYS A 561 -3.57 4.08 -15.19
C LYS A 561 -4.87 4.85 -15.04
N ASP A 562 -4.82 6.18 -15.14
CA ASP A 562 -5.96 7.05 -14.82
C ASP A 562 -7.24 6.57 -15.54
N LYS A 563 -8.35 6.48 -14.80
CA LYS A 563 -9.66 6.00 -15.31
C LYS A 563 -9.68 4.56 -15.84
N THR A 564 -8.63 3.77 -15.59
CA THR A 564 -8.50 2.45 -16.18
C THR A 564 -8.28 1.36 -15.14
N ALA A 565 -7.05 1.10 -14.68
CA ALA A 565 -6.76 -0.12 -13.92
C ALA A 565 -5.47 0.00 -13.09
N PRO A 566 -5.28 -0.88 -12.08
CA PRO A 566 -4.04 -0.95 -11.33
C PRO A 566 -2.96 -1.59 -12.20
N LEU A 567 -1.82 -0.92 -12.31
CA LEU A 567 -0.62 -1.44 -12.98
C LEU A 567 0.30 -2.14 -11.99
N PHE A 568 0.36 -1.62 -10.77
CA PHE A 568 1.07 -2.22 -9.64
C PHE A 568 0.33 -2.00 -8.35
N LEU A 569 0.51 -2.92 -7.42
CA LEU A 569 0.18 -2.76 -6.01
C LEU A 569 1.35 -3.29 -5.19
N GLY A 570 1.67 -2.60 -4.10
CA GLY A 570 2.74 -3.01 -3.22
C GLY A 570 2.69 -2.32 -1.87
N ARG A 571 3.61 -2.73 -0.99
CA ARG A 571 3.88 -2.09 0.30
C ARG A 571 5.34 -1.73 0.44
N ILE A 572 5.57 -0.63 1.13
CA ILE A 572 6.88 -0.26 1.67
C ILE A 572 6.79 -0.36 3.18
N SER A 573 7.51 -1.33 3.74
CA SER A 573 7.73 -1.47 5.18
C SER A 573 9.05 -0.82 5.59
N ASP A 574 10.07 -0.88 4.71
CA ASP A 574 11.37 -0.23 4.90
C ASP A 574 11.88 0.40 3.58
N PRO A 575 11.91 1.74 3.44
CA PRO A 575 12.42 2.38 2.22
C PRO A 575 13.94 2.27 2.02
N GLN A 576 14.71 1.74 2.97
CA GLN A 576 16.15 1.49 2.82
C GLN A 576 16.47 0.11 2.23
N SER A 577 15.57 -0.87 2.34
CA SER A 577 15.80 -2.19 1.76
C SER A 577 15.67 -2.11 0.24
N GLN A 578 16.77 -2.39 -0.47
CA GLN A 578 16.88 -2.31 -1.93
C GLN A 578 16.77 -3.66 -2.62
#